data_AF-A0A9N9HB49-F1
#
_entry.id   AF-A0A9N9HB49-F1
#
_cell.length_a   1.000
_cell.length_b   1.000
_cell.length_c   1.000
_cell.angle_alpha   90.00
_cell.angle_beta   90.00
_cell.angle_gamma   90.00
#
_symmetry.space_group_name_H-M   'P 1'
#
loop_
_entity.id
_entity.type
_entity.pdbx_description
1 polymer ?
#
loop_
_entity_poly.entity_id
_entity_poly.type
_entity_poly.pdbx_seq_one_letter_code
_entity_poly.pdbx_strand_id
1 'polypeptide(L)'
;IALSDGIVRSKRSMLASINSTEVDHWYKFYFYQQFNHDIFTYVRSKLDNYKATEEKQGFKVVINTFSNITNDISSYLNDIITCQVDKISTFKSEAQLQSRIKYFWQESEAELLILQCDLATINAGCIKLAKFLIEKHNNDSILQE
;
A
#
# COMPACT_ATOMS: atom_id res chain seq x y z
N ILE A 1 11.50 7.72 -0.38
CA ILE A 1 10.55 7.71 0.75
C ILE A 1 11.34 8.03 2.00
N ALA A 2 10.93 9.06 2.74
CA ALA A 2 11.58 9.46 3.99
C ALA A 2 10.77 8.94 5.18
N LEU A 3 11.48 8.61 6.26
CA LEU A 3 10.88 8.27 7.53
C LEU A 3 10.62 9.53 8.36
N SER A 4 9.65 9.47 9.28
CA SER A 4 9.27 10.60 10.12
C SER A 4 10.45 11.09 10.97
N ASP A 5 11.28 10.19 11.48
CA ASP A 5 12.50 10.52 12.22
C ASP A 5 13.54 11.22 11.34
N GLY A 6 13.67 10.80 10.07
CA GLY A 6 14.52 11.46 9.07
C GLY A 6 14.06 12.89 8.78
N ILE A 7 12.76 13.12 8.67
CA ILE A 7 12.16 14.46 8.47
C ILE A 7 12.33 15.33 9.72
N VAL A 8 12.25 14.77 10.92
CA VAL A 8 12.55 15.53 12.15
C VAL A 8 14.04 15.88 12.22
N ARG A 9 14.93 14.94 11.89
CA ARG A 9 16.38 15.18 11.88
C ARG A 9 16.82 16.15 10.79
N SER A 10 16.08 16.28 9.68
CA SER A 10 16.44 17.19 8.59
C SER A 10 16.53 18.65 9.04
N LYS A 11 15.79 19.06 10.09
CA LYS A 11 15.88 20.38 10.74
C LYS A 11 17.25 20.70 11.33
N ARG A 12 18.12 19.71 11.51
CA ARG A 12 19.51 19.87 11.96
C ARG A 12 20.54 19.45 10.91
N SER A 13 20.11 19.31 9.65
CA SER A 13 21.00 18.93 8.55
C SER A 13 21.81 20.13 8.04
N MET A 14 22.84 19.85 7.23
CA MET A 14 23.57 20.87 6.48
C MET A 14 22.64 21.68 5.56
N LEU A 15 21.60 21.05 5.01
CA LEU A 15 20.60 21.76 4.22
C LEU A 15 19.85 22.79 5.08
N ALA A 16 19.55 22.49 6.34
CA ALA A 16 18.89 23.46 7.22
C ALA A 16 19.76 24.69 7.52
N SER A 17 21.10 24.56 7.53
CA SER A 17 22.01 25.70 7.67
C SER A 17 22.14 26.56 6.41
N ILE A 18 21.85 26.00 5.23
CA ILE A 18 21.97 26.68 3.94
C ILE A 18 20.61 27.26 3.51
N ASN A 19 19.53 26.50 3.72
CA ASN A 19 18.17 26.82 3.31
C ASN A 19 17.13 26.22 4.29
N SER A 20 16.94 26.89 5.42
CA SER A 20 15.97 26.47 6.45
C SER A 20 14.51 26.49 5.94
N THR A 21 14.17 27.44 5.06
CA THR A 21 12.82 27.57 4.49
C THR A 21 12.41 26.33 3.70
N GLU A 22 13.33 25.76 2.93
CA GLU A 22 13.07 24.52 2.18
C GLU A 22 12.85 23.34 3.13
N VAL A 23 13.68 23.22 4.17
CA VAL A 23 13.52 22.15 5.18
C VAL A 23 12.17 22.27 5.89
N ASP A 24 11.76 23.48 6.26
CA ASP A 24 10.46 23.71 6.89
C ASP A 24 9.29 23.48 5.94
N HIS A 25 9.44 23.79 4.65
CA HIS A 25 8.45 23.44 3.62
C HIS A 25 8.23 21.94 3.58
N TRP A 26 9.31 21.14 3.44
CA TRP A 26 9.21 19.69 3.39
C TRP A 26 8.71 19.06 4.68
N TYR A 27 9.09 19.63 5.83
CA TYR A 27 8.56 19.21 7.13
C TYR A 27 7.04 19.37 7.17
N LYS A 28 6.54 20.56 6.79
CA LYS A 28 5.10 20.84 6.76
C LYS A 28 4.38 19.96 5.75
N PHE A 29 4.96 19.79 4.56
CA PHE A 29 4.42 18.91 3.52
C PHE A 29 4.27 17.47 4.03
N TYR A 30 5.31 16.92 4.67
CA TYR A 30 5.30 15.53 5.15
C TYR A 30 4.26 15.27 6.24
N PHE A 31 4.13 16.15 7.23
CA PHE A 31 3.24 15.92 8.37
C PHE A 31 1.81 16.42 8.18
N TYR A 32 1.59 17.41 7.31
CA TYR A 32 0.27 18.03 7.15
C TYR A 32 -0.40 17.76 5.79
N GLN A 33 0.37 17.44 4.75
CA GLN A 33 -0.18 17.22 3.41
C GLN A 33 -0.08 15.76 2.95
N GLN A 34 0.89 15.00 3.45
CA GLN A 34 0.95 13.57 3.18
C GLN A 34 0.15 12.79 4.22
N PHE A 35 -0.76 11.93 3.76
CA PHE A 35 -1.55 11.00 4.58
C PHE A 35 -0.71 9.83 5.12
N ASN A 36 0.50 10.10 5.61
CA ASN A 36 1.49 9.13 6.05
C ASN A 36 1.28 8.66 7.51
N HIS A 37 0.17 9.03 8.15
CA HIS A 37 -0.08 8.71 9.56
C HIS A 37 -0.61 7.30 9.78
N ASP A 38 -1.59 6.88 8.98
CA ASP A 38 -2.21 5.58 9.14
C ASP A 38 -2.84 5.08 7.83
N ILE A 39 -3.03 3.77 7.75
CA ILE A 39 -3.55 3.10 6.56
C ILE A 39 -5.01 3.48 6.26
N PHE A 40 -5.81 3.78 7.28
CA PHE A 40 -7.22 4.13 7.11
C PHE A 40 -7.36 5.48 6.41
N THR A 41 -6.68 6.50 6.94
CA THR A 41 -6.63 7.84 6.36
C THR A 41 -6.07 7.80 4.94
N TYR A 42 -5.02 7.01 4.70
CA TYR A 42 -4.46 6.83 3.36
C TYR A 42 -5.49 6.24 2.39
N VAL A 43 -6.11 5.10 2.73
CA VAL A 43 -7.09 4.42 1.87
C VAL A 43 -8.31 5.31 1.62
N ARG A 44 -8.87 5.94 2.66
CA ARG A 44 -9.98 6.89 2.53
C ARG A 44 -9.65 8.01 1.54
N SER A 45 -8.47 8.63 1.67
CA SER A 45 -8.06 9.70 0.74
C SER A 45 -7.98 9.21 -0.71
N LYS A 46 -7.58 7.96 -0.94
CA LYS A 46 -7.52 7.37 -2.29
C LYS A 46 -8.90 7.10 -2.87
N LEU A 47 -9.82 6.59 -2.04
CA LEU A 47 -11.20 6.38 -2.45
C LEU A 47 -11.93 7.69 -2.75
N ASP A 48 -11.72 8.73 -1.95
CA ASP A 48 -12.32 10.05 -2.17
C ASP A 48 -11.80 10.68 -3.47
N ASN A 49 -10.50 10.56 -3.75
CA ASN A 49 -9.93 11.01 -5.02
C ASN A 49 -10.48 10.22 -6.22
N TYR A 50 -10.58 8.89 -6.11
CA TYR A 50 -11.13 8.03 -7.16
C TYR A 50 -12.57 8.44 -7.53
N LYS A 51 -13.42 8.72 -6.53
CA LYS A 51 -14.78 9.24 -6.74
C LYS A 51 -14.81 10.60 -7.45
N ALA A 52 -13.77 11.41 -7.27
CA ALA A 52 -13.69 12.74 -7.85
C ALA A 52 -13.15 12.76 -9.28
N THR A 53 -12.37 11.76 -9.70
CA THR A 53 -11.58 11.83 -10.95
C THR A 53 -12.15 11.07 -12.15
N GLU A 54 -13.33 10.42 -12.06
CA GLU A 54 -13.83 9.48 -13.11
C GLU A 54 -12.78 8.46 -13.58
N GLU A 55 -11.70 8.27 -12.81
CA GLU A 55 -10.64 7.32 -13.16
C GLU A 55 -11.23 5.93 -13.10
N LYS A 56 -11.28 5.24 -14.24
CA LYS A 56 -11.80 3.86 -14.28
C LYS A 56 -10.81 2.86 -13.68
N GLN A 57 -9.53 3.22 -13.58
CA GLN A 57 -8.47 2.32 -13.15
C GLN A 57 -8.23 2.48 -11.65
N GLY A 58 -8.43 1.40 -10.87
CA GLY A 58 -8.15 1.38 -9.43
C GLY A 58 -6.68 1.67 -9.10
N PHE A 59 -6.37 1.85 -7.82
CA PHE A 59 -4.99 2.18 -7.39
C PHE A 59 -4.18 0.94 -7.00
N LYS A 60 -2.87 1.00 -7.27
CA LYS A 60 -1.88 0.00 -6.84
C LYS A 60 -0.77 0.68 -6.05
N VAL A 61 -0.50 0.22 -4.83
CA VAL A 61 0.49 0.83 -3.94
C VAL A 61 1.33 -0.22 -3.21
N VAL A 62 2.61 0.08 -3.00
CA VAL A 62 3.47 -0.64 -2.05
C VAL A 62 3.68 0.24 -0.83
N ILE A 63 3.27 -0.25 0.34
CA ILE A 63 3.42 0.44 1.63
C ILE A 63 4.54 -0.25 2.41
N ASN A 64 5.58 0.51 2.75
CA ASN A 64 6.62 0.06 3.67
C ASN A 64 6.25 0.53 5.08
N THR A 65 6.27 -0.37 6.06
CA THR A 65 5.89 -0.07 7.45
C THR A 65 6.82 -0.78 8.42
N PHE A 66 7.03 -0.16 9.59
CA PHE A 66 7.65 -0.79 10.76
C PHE A 66 6.62 -1.38 11.73
N SER A 67 5.33 -1.23 11.43
CA SER A 67 4.24 -1.79 12.25
C SER A 67 4.22 -3.31 12.16
N ASN A 68 3.64 -3.95 13.16
CA ASN A 68 3.53 -5.39 13.21
C ASN A 68 2.63 -5.93 12.08
N ILE A 69 3.13 -6.92 11.34
CA ILE A 69 2.40 -7.64 10.29
C ILE A 69 1.20 -8.43 10.83
N THR A 70 1.15 -8.72 12.13
CA THR A 70 0.01 -9.42 12.73
C THR A 70 -1.21 -8.54 12.98
N ASN A 71 -1.10 -7.22 12.78
CA ASN A 71 -2.22 -6.31 12.94
C ASN A 71 -3.37 -6.68 11.99
N ASP A 72 -4.59 -6.67 12.52
CA ASP A 72 -5.79 -6.93 11.74
C ASP A 72 -6.15 -5.69 10.91
N ILE A 73 -5.58 -5.60 9.71
CA ILE A 73 -5.84 -4.49 8.78
C ILE A 73 -7.31 -4.43 8.38
N SER A 74 -7.99 -5.56 8.29
CA SER A 74 -9.41 -5.59 7.89
C SER A 74 -10.26 -4.84 8.91
N SER A 75 -10.03 -5.06 10.21
CA SER A 75 -10.76 -4.36 11.27
C SER A 75 -10.68 -2.84 11.20
N TYR A 76 -9.56 -2.29 10.72
CA TYR A 76 -9.38 -0.84 10.58
C TYR A 76 -10.07 -0.27 9.33
N LEU A 77 -10.32 -1.09 8.31
CA LEU A 77 -10.84 -0.63 7.00
C LEU A 77 -12.30 -1.01 6.74
N ASN A 78 -12.87 -1.92 7.55
CA ASN A 78 -14.22 -2.46 7.34
C ASN A 78 -15.33 -1.40 7.25
N ASP A 79 -15.16 -0.23 7.85
CA ASP A 79 -16.15 0.86 7.79
C ASP A 79 -16.14 1.62 6.45
N ILE A 80 -15.13 1.41 5.61
CA ILE A 80 -14.94 2.19 4.37
C ILE A 80 -14.77 1.34 3.11
N ILE A 81 -14.28 0.10 3.21
CA ILE A 81 -14.09 -0.79 2.06
C ILE A 81 -13.97 -2.25 2.47
N THR A 82 -14.53 -3.16 1.66
CA THR A 82 -14.36 -4.59 1.85
C THR A 82 -12.97 -5.05 1.41
N CYS A 83 -12.30 -5.83 2.25
CA CYS A 83 -10.89 -6.19 2.05
C CYS A 83 -10.67 -7.71 2.01
N GLN A 84 -9.89 -8.18 1.03
CA GLN A 84 -9.21 -9.46 1.10
C GLN A 84 -7.80 -9.23 1.64
N VAL A 85 -7.54 -9.65 2.88
CA VAL A 85 -6.22 -9.50 3.51
C VAL A 85 -5.56 -10.87 3.62
N ASP A 86 -4.42 -11.04 2.94
CA ASP A 86 -3.65 -12.27 2.97
C ASP A 86 -2.17 -12.00 3.32
N LYS A 87 -1.56 -12.92 4.07
CA LYS A 87 -0.13 -12.87 4.38
C LYS A 87 0.61 -13.76 3.39
N ILE A 88 1.57 -13.23 2.65
CA ILE A 88 2.31 -14.01 1.64
C ILE A 88 3.00 -15.24 2.28
N SER A 89 3.45 -15.12 3.53
CA SER A 89 4.10 -16.21 4.27
C SER A 89 3.20 -17.42 4.57
N THR A 90 1.87 -17.31 4.43
CA THR A 90 0.97 -18.45 4.67
C THR A 90 0.88 -19.40 3.47
N PHE A 91 1.32 -18.97 2.28
CA PHE A 91 1.30 -19.80 1.09
C PHE A 91 2.54 -20.67 1.01
N LYS A 92 2.35 -21.99 0.86
CA LYS A 92 3.43 -22.98 0.79
C LYS A 92 3.91 -23.23 -0.64
N SER A 93 3.18 -22.74 -1.64
CA SER A 93 3.54 -22.88 -3.05
C SER A 93 3.05 -21.71 -3.90
N GLU A 94 3.67 -21.53 -5.05
CA GLU A 94 3.28 -20.54 -6.07
C GLU A 94 1.83 -20.75 -6.52
N ALA A 95 1.42 -22.01 -6.70
CA ALA A 95 0.06 -22.36 -7.09
C ALA A 95 -0.98 -21.89 -6.07
N GLN A 96 -0.70 -21.99 -4.77
CA GLN A 96 -1.60 -21.50 -3.72
C GLN A 96 -1.75 -19.99 -3.77
N LEU A 97 -0.64 -19.25 -3.91
CA LEU A 97 -0.66 -17.79 -4.05
C LEU A 97 -1.44 -17.38 -5.30
N GLN A 98 -1.19 -18.05 -6.43
CA GLN A 98 -1.88 -17.77 -7.68
C GLN A 98 -3.38 -18.02 -7.58
N SER A 99 -3.81 -19.16 -7.03
CA SER A 99 -5.23 -19.44 -6.83
C SER A 99 -5.89 -18.40 -5.94
N ARG A 100 -5.21 -17.94 -4.88
CA ARG A 100 -5.75 -16.96 -3.94
C ARG A 100 -5.84 -15.55 -4.55
N ILE A 101 -4.85 -15.15 -5.34
CA ILE A 101 -4.91 -13.90 -6.11
C ILE A 101 -6.04 -14.01 -7.13
N LYS A 102 -6.11 -15.10 -7.91
CA LYS A 102 -7.19 -15.32 -8.88
C LYS A 102 -8.60 -15.24 -8.26
N TYR A 103 -8.78 -15.79 -7.06
CA TYR A 103 -10.02 -15.70 -6.30
C TYR A 103 -10.48 -14.24 -6.11
N PHE A 104 -9.57 -13.31 -5.81
CA PHE A 104 -9.89 -11.89 -5.67
C PHE A 104 -10.59 -11.32 -6.92
N TRP A 105 -10.06 -11.63 -8.12
CA TRP A 105 -10.61 -11.08 -9.37
C TRP A 105 -11.87 -11.79 -9.87
N GLN A 106 -12.12 -13.04 -9.47
CA GLN A 106 -13.17 -13.86 -10.10
C GLN A 106 -14.34 -14.21 -9.19
N GLU A 107 -14.10 -14.32 -7.89
CA GLU A 107 -15.05 -14.92 -6.95
C GLU A 107 -15.26 -14.08 -5.67
N SER A 108 -14.30 -13.23 -5.30
CA SER A 108 -14.36 -12.41 -4.10
C SER A 108 -15.31 -11.23 -4.27
N GLU A 109 -16.05 -10.90 -3.22
CA GLU A 109 -16.82 -9.64 -3.12
C GLU A 109 -15.96 -8.47 -2.61
N ALA A 110 -14.70 -8.72 -2.27
CA ALA A 110 -13.82 -7.69 -1.74
C ALA A 110 -13.41 -6.68 -2.83
N GLU A 111 -13.44 -5.40 -2.47
CA GLU A 111 -13.05 -4.30 -3.36
C GLU A 111 -11.54 -3.98 -3.28
N LEU A 112 -10.87 -4.38 -2.21
CA LEU A 112 -9.44 -4.13 -2.00
C LEU A 112 -8.66 -5.41 -1.65
N LEU A 113 -7.64 -5.72 -2.44
CA LEU A 113 -6.66 -6.77 -2.13
C LEU A 113 -5.47 -6.20 -1.36
N ILE A 114 -5.19 -6.77 -0.18
CA ILE A 114 -4.03 -6.42 0.64
C ILE A 114 -3.16 -7.67 0.84
N LEU A 115 -1.96 -7.64 0.25
CA LEU A 115 -0.95 -8.66 0.47
C LEU A 115 0.10 -8.17 1.46
N GLN A 116 0.11 -8.76 2.65
CA GLN A 116 1.09 -8.47 3.68
C GLN A 116 2.34 -9.35 3.51
N CYS A 117 3.52 -8.76 3.64
CA CYS A 117 4.77 -9.49 3.64
C CYS A 117 5.77 -8.89 4.62
N ASP A 118 6.57 -9.76 5.25
CA ASP A 118 7.72 -9.38 6.06
C ASP A 118 8.99 -9.78 5.29
N LEU A 119 9.82 -8.79 5.02
CA LEU A 119 11.06 -8.95 4.25
C LEU A 119 12.09 -9.81 4.98
N ALA A 120 11.99 -9.95 6.32
CA ALA A 120 12.89 -10.80 7.08
C ALA A 120 12.57 -12.29 6.90
N THR A 121 11.32 -12.63 6.57
CA THR A 121 10.84 -14.03 6.56
C THR A 121 10.48 -14.54 5.16
N ILE A 122 10.27 -13.66 4.19
CA ILE A 122 9.78 -14.03 2.85
C ILE A 122 10.88 -13.88 1.80
N ASN A 123 10.94 -14.85 0.88
CA ASN A 123 11.80 -14.78 -0.30
C ASN A 123 11.33 -13.66 -1.25
N ALA A 124 12.26 -12.81 -1.71
CA ALA A 124 12.02 -11.79 -2.71
C ALA A 124 11.33 -12.31 -3.99
N GLY A 125 11.53 -13.60 -4.33
CA GLY A 125 10.82 -14.27 -5.42
C GLY A 125 9.30 -14.29 -5.26
N CYS A 126 8.78 -14.53 -4.05
CA CYS A 126 7.34 -14.56 -3.79
C CYS A 126 6.69 -13.18 -3.98
N ILE A 127 7.39 -12.10 -3.60
CA ILE A 127 6.91 -10.73 -3.80
C ILE A 127 6.87 -10.39 -5.30
N LYS A 128 7.91 -10.79 -6.06
CA LYS A 128 7.93 -10.59 -7.52
C LYS A 128 6.80 -11.34 -8.20
N LEU A 129 6.57 -12.59 -7.81
CA LEU A 129 5.47 -13.40 -8.34
C LEU A 129 4.11 -12.76 -8.04
N ALA A 130 3.86 -12.33 -6.79
CA ALA A 130 2.62 -11.66 -6.43
C ALA A 130 2.35 -10.43 -7.29
N LYS A 131 3.36 -9.56 -7.48
CA LYS A 131 3.26 -8.37 -8.34
C LYS A 131 2.92 -8.74 -9.78
N PHE A 132 3.63 -9.72 -10.35
CA PHE A 132 3.37 -10.21 -11.70
C PHE A 132 1.93 -10.73 -11.87
N LEU A 133 1.43 -11.51 -10.91
CA LEU A 133 0.07 -12.05 -10.95
C LEU A 133 -0.99 -10.96 -10.86
N ILE A 134 -0.82 -9.97 -9.97
CA ILE A 134 -1.71 -8.81 -9.86
C ILE A 134 -1.75 -8.04 -11.18
N GLU A 135 -0.60 -7.78 -11.80
CA GLU A 135 -0.52 -7.06 -13.06
C GLU A 135 -1.19 -7.83 -14.20
N LYS A 136 -0.94 -9.14 -14.28
CA LYS A 136 -1.58 -10.02 -15.27
C LYS A 136 -3.10 -9.96 -15.15
N HIS A 137 -3.65 -10.18 -13.96
CA HIS A 137 -5.10 -10.18 -13.77
C HIS A 137 -5.73 -8.81 -14.04
N ASN A 138 -5.08 -7.72 -13.60
CA ASN A 138 -5.57 -6.37 -13.87
C ASN A 138 -5.64 -6.05 -15.37
N ASN A 139 -4.65 -6.49 -16.15
CA ASN A 139 -4.66 -6.29 -17.61
C ASN A 139 -5.71 -7.15 -18.31
N ASP A 140 -5.88 -8.41 -17.88
CA ASP A 140 -6.88 -9.31 -18.42
C ASP A 140 -8.30 -8.75 -18.20
N SER A 141 -8.58 -8.14 -17.04
CA SER A 141 -9.88 -7.51 -16.76
C SER A 141 -10.13 -6.26 -17.63
N ILE A 142 -9.10 -5.48 -17.97
CA ILE A 142 -9.25 -4.30 -18.85
C ILE A 142 -9.52 -4.73 -20.30
N LEU A 143 -8.99 -5.87 -20.73
CA LEU A 143 -9.24 -6.42 -22.07
C LEU A 143 -10.63 -7.07 -22.22
N GLN A 144 -11.37 -7.24 -21.11
CA GLN A 144 -12.70 -7.84 -21.08
C GLN A 144 -13.85 -6.84 -20.92
N GLU A 145 -13.55 -5.55 -20.68
CA GLU A 145 -14.49 -4.40 -20.73
C GLU A 145 -14.56 -3.77 -22.13
#